data_AF-A0A819RDL5-F1
#
_entry.id   AF-A0A819RDL5-F1
#
_cell.length_a   1.000
_cell.length_b   1.000
_cell.length_c   1.000
_cell.angle_alpha   90.00
_cell.angle_beta   90.00
_cell.angle_gamma   90.00
#
_symmetry.space_group_name_H-M   'P 1'
#
loop_
_entity.id
_entity.type
_entity.pdbx_description
1 polymer ?
#
loop_
_entity_poly.entity_id
_entity_poly.type
_entity_poly.pdbx_seq_one_letter_code
_entity_poly.pdbx_strand_id
1 'polypeptide(L)'
;MLSPSRSPAQTILKAVVTTASTVIQESTSVIVEQKEESNDADDNEPLKKKFKDDTDVEVETSIATTTTTTEIRLRPPKKRKVCVSFGYCGAGYFGLQRNAKDKVHRTIEDELVEAFVKVGAIPQTHADDMSKMAFQRAARTDKGVSAVANLVSLKLSPLENLTQLVNEQLPEQIRMFGVKRVAASFNSKNSCDARTYIYILPTYAFCPIEEITSESYRVTSLNTKIKQASGS
;
A
#
# COMPACT_ATOMS: atom_id res chain seq x y z
N MET A 1 5.91 -4.90 -37.82
CA MET A 1 6.20 -5.07 -36.38
C MET A 1 5.66 -3.86 -35.63
N LEU A 2 4.46 -3.94 -35.04
CA LEU A 2 3.95 -2.90 -34.16
C LEU A 2 4.49 -3.16 -32.75
N SER A 3 5.19 -2.19 -32.18
CA SER A 3 5.51 -2.19 -30.75
C SER A 3 4.20 -2.20 -29.96
N PRO A 4 4.08 -2.97 -28.85
CA PRO A 4 2.88 -2.91 -28.04
C PRO A 4 2.84 -1.55 -27.36
N SER A 5 1.89 -0.70 -27.75
CA SER A 5 1.60 0.53 -27.03
C SER A 5 1.15 0.14 -25.62
N ARG A 6 2.01 0.44 -24.62
CA ARG A 6 1.70 0.11 -23.22
C ARG A 6 0.46 0.88 -22.79
N SER A 7 -0.52 0.17 -22.23
CA SER A 7 -1.75 0.79 -21.78
C SER A 7 -1.44 1.82 -20.67
N PRO A 8 -2.19 2.93 -20.57
CA PRO A 8 -2.00 3.93 -19.51
C PRO A 8 -2.01 3.33 -18.09
N ALA A 9 -2.74 2.22 -17.89
CA ALA A 9 -2.79 1.49 -16.62
C ALA A 9 -1.44 0.86 -16.23
N GLN A 10 -0.69 0.30 -17.18
CA GLN A 10 0.64 -0.30 -16.92
C GLN A 10 1.67 0.78 -16.59
N THR A 11 1.61 1.95 -17.21
CA THR A 11 2.49 3.08 -16.90
C THR A 11 2.27 3.59 -15.48
N ILE A 12 1.01 3.66 -15.03
CA ILE A 12 0.66 4.05 -13.67
C ILE A 12 1.15 3.01 -12.66
N LEU A 13 0.92 1.72 -12.90
CA LEU A 13 1.39 0.65 -12.02
C LEU A 13 2.91 0.69 -11.89
N LYS A 14 3.63 0.84 -13.00
CA LYS A 14 5.09 1.02 -12.97
C LYS A 14 5.49 2.25 -12.17
N ALA A 15 4.83 3.39 -12.35
CA ALA A 15 5.18 4.58 -11.59
C ALA A 15 4.94 4.42 -10.07
N VAL A 16 3.86 3.75 -9.65
CA VAL A 16 3.62 3.46 -8.22
C VAL A 16 4.65 2.47 -7.69
N VAL A 17 4.94 1.40 -8.45
CA VAL A 17 5.96 0.42 -8.06
C VAL A 17 7.34 1.05 -8.02
N THR A 18 7.69 1.92 -8.97
CA THR A 18 8.96 2.66 -8.96
C THR A 18 9.04 3.58 -7.75
N THR A 19 7.99 4.36 -7.44
CA THR A 19 7.97 5.17 -6.22
C THR A 19 8.10 4.30 -4.97
N ALA A 20 7.39 3.15 -4.91
CA ALA A 20 7.52 2.22 -3.79
C ALA A 20 8.94 1.61 -3.70
N SER A 21 9.54 1.21 -4.83
CA SER A 21 10.91 0.72 -4.90
C SER A 21 11.92 1.78 -4.47
N THR A 22 11.76 3.03 -4.89
CA THR A 22 12.62 4.14 -4.46
C THR A 22 12.47 4.40 -2.96
N VAL A 23 11.25 4.48 -2.45
CA VAL A 23 11.00 4.64 -0.99
C VAL A 23 11.56 3.45 -0.21
N ILE A 24 11.40 2.22 -0.69
CA ILE A 24 11.97 1.02 -0.06
C ILE A 24 13.50 1.09 -0.09
N GLN A 25 14.10 1.46 -1.22
CA GLN A 25 15.56 1.60 -1.37
C GLN A 25 16.13 2.65 -0.42
N GLU A 26 15.51 3.83 -0.36
CA GLU A 26 15.86 4.92 0.58
C GLU A 26 15.70 4.45 2.03
N SER A 27 14.61 3.73 2.35
CA SER A 27 14.39 3.18 3.70
C SER A 27 15.43 2.10 4.07
N THR A 28 15.83 1.23 3.14
CA THR A 28 16.92 0.25 3.39
C THR A 28 18.29 0.91 3.48
N SER A 29 18.54 2.02 2.79
CA SER A 29 19.82 2.75 2.94
C SER A 29 19.87 3.45 4.29
N VAL A 30 18.77 4.05 4.74
CA VAL A 30 18.65 4.63 6.09
C VAL A 30 18.79 3.57 7.19
N ILE A 31 18.26 2.35 7.01
CA ILE A 31 18.43 1.26 7.99
C ILE A 31 19.89 0.76 8.04
N VAL A 32 20.62 0.83 6.93
CA VAL A 32 22.05 0.47 6.88
C VAL A 32 22.91 1.58 7.51
N GLU A 33 22.57 2.85 7.32
CA GLU A 33 23.27 4.00 7.91
C GLU A 33 22.97 4.17 9.41
N GLN A 34 21.73 3.91 9.87
CA GLN A 34 21.33 4.08 11.28
C GLN A 34 21.97 3.08 12.26
N LYS A 35 22.81 2.15 11.79
CA LYS A 35 23.61 1.28 12.65
C LYS A 35 25.04 1.82 12.89
N GLU A 36 25.43 2.88 12.20
CA GLU A 36 26.73 3.54 12.31
C GLU A 36 26.53 5.07 12.41
N GLU A 37 26.07 5.57 13.56
CA GLU A 37 26.55 6.83 14.19
C GLU A 37 25.62 7.29 15.31
N SER A 38 26.23 7.49 16.47
CA SER A 38 25.68 8.17 17.64
C SER A 38 26.27 9.58 17.75
N ASN A 39 25.41 10.54 18.06
CA ASN A 39 25.61 11.83 18.74
C ASN A 39 25.53 13.15 17.92
N ASP A 40 24.72 14.03 18.53
CA ASP A 40 24.72 15.50 18.60
C ASP A 40 24.04 16.37 17.52
N ALA A 41 23.42 17.44 18.06
CA ALA A 41 22.33 18.28 17.55
C ALA A 41 22.78 19.46 16.65
N ASP A 42 21.86 20.00 15.82
CA ASP A 42 21.14 21.28 16.04
C ASP A 42 20.59 21.93 14.72
N ASP A 43 19.41 22.55 14.86
CA ASP A 43 18.73 23.66 14.13
C ASP A 43 18.42 23.75 12.59
N ASN A 44 17.10 23.92 12.31
CA ASN A 44 16.31 24.82 11.40
C ASN A 44 16.83 25.20 9.97
N GLU A 45 16.06 25.39 8.87
CA GLU A 45 14.73 25.97 8.55
C GLU A 45 14.37 25.66 7.03
N PRO A 46 13.20 26.06 6.45
CA PRO A 46 12.48 25.34 5.39
C PRO A 46 12.61 25.90 3.96
N LEU A 47 12.31 25.03 2.96
CA LEU A 47 12.13 25.42 1.55
C LEU A 47 10.69 25.18 1.05
N LYS A 48 9.97 26.29 0.89
CA LYS A 48 8.69 26.41 0.15
C LYS A 48 8.89 26.13 -1.34
N LYS A 49 8.02 25.32 -1.97
CA LYS A 49 7.62 25.53 -3.39
C LYS A 49 6.13 25.25 -3.62
N LYS A 50 5.45 26.30 -4.09
CA LYS A 50 4.06 26.37 -4.57
C LYS A 50 3.85 25.49 -5.81
N PHE A 51 2.68 24.86 -5.92
CA PHE A 51 2.07 24.54 -7.20
C PHE A 51 0.56 24.85 -7.17
N LYS A 52 0.09 25.36 -8.32
CA LYS A 52 -1.14 26.11 -8.58
C LYS A 52 -2.44 25.35 -8.32
N ASP A 53 -3.40 26.11 -7.84
CA ASP A 53 -4.80 25.79 -7.64
C ASP A 53 -5.59 26.22 -8.88
N ASP A 54 -6.27 25.27 -9.55
CA ASP A 54 -7.26 25.54 -10.59
C ASP A 54 -8.62 25.22 -9.99
N THR A 55 -9.30 26.26 -9.49
CA THR A 55 -10.69 26.16 -9.03
C THR A 55 -11.59 26.92 -10.00
N ASP A 56 -12.30 26.18 -10.85
CA ASP A 56 -13.43 26.71 -11.60
C ASP A 56 -14.66 26.78 -10.68
N VAL A 57 -15.11 27.99 -10.36
CA VAL A 57 -16.38 28.24 -9.65
C VAL A 57 -17.31 28.99 -10.60
N GLU A 58 -18.29 28.29 -11.15
CA GLU A 58 -19.44 28.91 -11.80
C GLU A 58 -20.44 29.37 -10.73
N VAL A 59 -20.70 30.69 -10.69
CA VAL A 59 -21.66 31.33 -9.79
C VAL A 59 -22.86 31.76 -10.61
N GLU A 60 -24.00 31.11 -10.40
CA GLU A 60 -25.31 31.73 -10.59
C GLU A 60 -26.10 31.50 -9.31
N THR A 61 -26.66 32.56 -8.70
CA THR A 61 -28.08 32.62 -8.33
C THR A 61 -28.45 34.05 -7.88
N SER A 62 -29.65 34.44 -8.28
CA SER A 62 -30.43 35.63 -7.95
C SER A 62 -30.75 35.79 -6.46
N ILE A 63 -30.92 37.04 -6.05
CA ILE A 63 -31.11 37.50 -4.68
C ILE A 63 -32.60 37.48 -4.30
N ALA A 64 -32.95 36.85 -3.18
CA ALA A 64 -34.11 37.21 -2.36
C ALA A 64 -33.78 36.97 -0.87
N THR A 65 -33.78 38.06 -0.12
CA THR A 65 -33.38 38.17 1.29
C THR A 65 -34.40 37.51 2.22
N THR A 66 -33.99 36.52 3.01
CA THR A 66 -34.62 36.19 4.29
C THR A 66 -33.58 35.59 5.23
N THR A 67 -33.37 36.25 6.38
CA THR A 67 -32.40 35.93 7.41
C THR A 67 -32.66 34.53 7.98
N THR A 68 -31.92 33.54 7.50
CA THR A 68 -31.85 32.19 8.08
C THR A 68 -30.37 31.87 8.27
N THR A 69 -29.97 31.48 9.48
CA THR A 69 -28.63 30.96 9.77
C THR A 69 -28.47 29.64 9.01
N THR A 70 -28.05 29.74 7.75
CA THR A 70 -27.79 28.59 6.89
C THR A 70 -26.45 28.00 7.32
N GLU A 71 -26.48 26.91 8.09
CA GLU A 71 -25.29 26.08 8.26
C GLU A 71 -24.80 25.67 6.86
N ILE A 72 -23.64 26.20 6.46
CA ILE A 72 -22.98 25.81 5.23
C ILE A 72 -22.50 24.37 5.44
N ARG A 73 -23.33 23.39 5.09
CA ARG A 73 -22.92 21.99 4.97
C ARG A 73 -21.96 21.89 3.79
N LEU A 74 -20.68 22.14 4.04
CA LEU A 74 -19.61 21.85 3.08
C LEU A 74 -19.78 20.40 2.63
N ARG A 75 -20.04 20.19 1.34
CA ARG A 75 -20.16 18.84 0.81
C ARG A 75 -18.83 18.12 1.05
N PRO A 76 -18.84 16.90 1.60
CA PRO A 76 -17.60 16.18 1.83
C PRO A 76 -16.83 16.04 0.51
N PRO A 77 -15.49 16.18 0.52
CA PRO A 77 -14.68 16.12 -0.67
C PRO A 77 -14.99 14.86 -1.50
N LYS A 78 -15.22 15.05 -2.81
CA LYS A 78 -15.63 13.93 -3.68
C LYS A 78 -14.49 12.90 -3.74
N LYS A 79 -14.77 11.67 -3.31
CA LYS A 79 -13.82 10.54 -3.32
C LYS A 79 -13.18 10.35 -4.69
N ARG A 80 -11.91 9.96 -4.71
CA ARG A 80 -11.10 9.71 -5.92
C ARG A 80 -10.60 8.28 -5.93
N LYS A 81 -10.55 7.65 -7.11
CA LYS A 81 -9.92 6.34 -7.28
C LYS A 81 -8.41 6.50 -7.14
N VAL A 82 -7.82 5.72 -6.25
CA VAL A 82 -6.39 5.72 -5.95
C VAL A 82 -5.84 4.30 -5.97
N CYS A 83 -4.51 4.21 -6.10
CA CYS A 83 -3.71 3.02 -5.86
C CYS A 83 -2.83 3.30 -4.63
N VAL A 84 -2.79 2.38 -3.68
CA VAL A 84 -2.01 2.47 -2.44
C VAL A 84 -0.99 1.35 -2.43
N SER A 85 0.27 1.70 -2.16
CA SER A 85 1.36 0.76 -1.95
C SER A 85 1.70 0.68 -0.46
N PHE A 86 1.88 -0.54 0.03
CA PHE A 86 2.13 -0.83 1.43
C PHE A 86 2.85 -2.16 1.59
N GLY A 87 3.55 -2.32 2.70
CA GLY A 87 4.24 -3.54 3.11
C GLY A 87 3.81 -3.95 4.51
N TYR A 88 4.02 -5.22 4.84
CA TYR A 88 3.69 -5.76 6.15
C TYR A 88 4.45 -7.05 6.49
N CYS A 89 4.67 -7.26 7.79
CA CYS A 89 4.97 -8.57 8.35
C CYS A 89 3.66 -9.34 8.60
N GLY A 90 3.53 -10.53 7.99
CA GLY A 90 2.32 -11.35 8.08
C GLY A 90 2.15 -12.10 9.40
N ALA A 91 3.16 -12.09 10.28
CA ALA A 91 3.11 -12.77 11.57
C ALA A 91 1.97 -12.21 12.45
N GLY A 92 1.17 -13.12 13.02
CA GLY A 92 -0.01 -12.76 13.82
C GLY A 92 -1.28 -12.46 13.02
N TYR A 93 -1.22 -12.45 11.69
CA TYR A 93 -2.37 -12.15 10.82
C TYR A 93 -2.82 -13.36 10.01
N PHE A 94 -4.14 -13.43 9.76
CA PHE A 94 -4.78 -14.50 9.00
C PHE A 94 -4.84 -14.20 7.49
N GLY A 95 -3.74 -13.63 6.98
CA GLY A 95 -3.57 -13.24 5.59
C GLY A 95 -4.01 -11.81 5.31
N LEU A 96 -4.01 -11.44 4.03
CA LEU A 96 -4.39 -10.10 3.61
C LEU A 96 -5.90 -9.87 3.67
N GLN A 97 -6.68 -10.84 3.17
CA GLN A 97 -8.08 -10.65 2.86
C GLN A 97 -8.96 -10.80 4.10
N ARG A 98 -9.75 -9.76 4.43
CA ARG A 98 -10.78 -9.85 5.47
C ARG A 98 -11.77 -11.00 5.19
N ASN A 99 -12.12 -11.72 6.24
CA ASN A 99 -13.19 -12.71 6.23
C ASN A 99 -14.42 -12.16 6.95
N ALA A 100 -15.46 -11.75 6.22
CA ALA A 100 -16.64 -11.07 6.80
C ALA A 100 -17.38 -11.88 7.89
N LYS A 101 -17.23 -13.21 7.90
CA LYS A 101 -17.84 -14.12 8.89
C LYS A 101 -16.99 -14.31 10.14
N ASP A 102 -15.74 -13.86 10.12
CA ASP A 102 -14.75 -14.14 11.15
C ASP A 102 -14.18 -12.82 11.67
N LYS A 103 -14.69 -12.40 12.83
CA LYS A 103 -14.26 -11.17 13.51
C LYS A 103 -13.18 -11.41 14.55
N VAL A 104 -12.82 -12.66 14.80
CA VAL A 104 -11.82 -13.03 15.80
C VAL A 104 -10.43 -12.93 15.20
N HIS A 105 -10.28 -13.40 13.97
CA HIS A 105 -9.00 -13.46 13.30
C HIS A 105 -8.71 -12.20 12.48
N ARG A 106 -7.83 -11.34 12.99
CA ARG A 106 -7.44 -10.12 12.27
C ARG A 106 -6.63 -10.41 11.02
N THR A 107 -6.86 -9.60 10.00
CA THR A 107 -6.19 -9.61 8.71
C THR A 107 -5.52 -8.26 8.44
N ILE A 108 -4.64 -8.19 7.45
CA ILE A 108 -3.94 -6.93 7.13
C ILE A 108 -4.91 -5.85 6.65
N GLU A 109 -5.97 -6.24 5.95
CA GLU A 109 -7.02 -5.30 5.57
C GLU A 109 -7.84 -4.82 6.76
N ASP A 110 -7.93 -5.59 7.85
CA ASP A 110 -8.55 -5.11 9.09
C ASP A 110 -7.87 -3.81 9.56
N GLU A 111 -6.56 -3.84 9.71
CA GLU A 111 -5.77 -2.66 10.09
C GLU A 111 -5.88 -1.54 9.06
N LEU A 112 -5.70 -1.85 7.78
CA LEU A 112 -5.62 -0.83 6.74
C LEU A 112 -6.94 -0.04 6.61
N VAL A 113 -8.07 -0.75 6.61
CA VAL A 113 -9.38 -0.10 6.48
C VAL A 113 -9.79 0.60 7.78
N GLU A 114 -9.45 0.06 8.95
CA GLU A 114 -9.66 0.75 10.22
C GLU A 114 -8.85 2.06 10.29
N ALA A 115 -7.59 2.04 9.86
CA ALA A 115 -6.75 3.24 9.75
C ALA A 115 -7.38 4.27 8.79
N PHE A 116 -7.88 3.85 7.63
CA PHE A 116 -8.58 4.77 6.71
C PHE A 116 -9.87 5.36 7.29
N VAL A 117 -10.60 4.64 8.15
CA VAL A 117 -11.74 5.19 8.87
C VAL A 117 -11.28 6.23 9.89
N LYS A 118 -10.28 5.90 10.72
CA LYS A 118 -9.78 6.78 11.79
C LYS A 118 -9.30 8.13 11.26
N VAL A 119 -8.63 8.16 10.10
CA VAL A 119 -8.19 9.41 9.46
C VAL A 119 -9.28 10.12 8.64
N GLY A 120 -10.49 9.55 8.55
CA GLY A 120 -11.60 10.12 7.78
C GLY A 120 -11.48 9.96 6.26
N ALA A 121 -10.59 9.11 5.77
CA ALA A 121 -10.44 8.84 4.33
C ALA A 121 -11.63 8.05 3.75
N ILE A 122 -12.31 7.27 4.59
CA ILE A 122 -13.58 6.59 4.29
C ILE A 122 -14.54 6.68 5.49
N PRO A 123 -15.87 6.68 5.26
CA PRO A 123 -16.85 6.53 6.34
C PRO A 123 -16.93 5.07 6.79
N GLN A 124 -17.41 4.83 8.02
CA GLN A 124 -17.59 3.50 8.59
C GLN A 124 -18.40 2.56 7.68
N THR A 125 -19.43 3.08 7.00
CA THR A 125 -20.28 2.30 6.09
C THR A 125 -19.53 1.66 4.91
N HIS A 126 -18.35 2.18 4.55
CA HIS A 126 -17.45 1.60 3.54
C HIS A 126 -16.49 0.56 4.13
N ALA A 127 -16.20 0.64 5.43
CA ALA A 127 -15.45 -0.39 6.13
C ALA A 127 -16.29 -1.66 6.34
N ASP A 128 -17.59 -1.48 6.62
CA ASP A 128 -18.55 -2.59 6.75
C ASP A 128 -18.81 -3.29 5.40
N ASP A 129 -18.79 -2.52 4.30
CA ASP A 129 -18.93 -3.02 2.94
C ASP A 129 -17.92 -2.36 2.00
N MET A 130 -16.80 -3.06 1.81
CA MET A 130 -15.67 -2.61 0.98
C MET A 130 -16.03 -2.47 -0.51
N SER A 131 -17.15 -3.04 -0.97
CA SER A 131 -17.61 -2.88 -2.35
C SER A 131 -17.96 -1.41 -2.66
N LYS A 132 -18.43 -0.66 -1.67
CA LYS A 132 -18.80 0.77 -1.78
C LYS A 132 -17.61 1.69 -2.08
N MET A 133 -16.38 1.24 -1.77
CA MET A 133 -15.14 1.93 -2.14
C MET A 133 -14.42 1.29 -3.33
N ALA A 134 -15.02 0.31 -4.00
CA ALA A 134 -14.40 -0.43 -5.10
C ALA A 134 -13.01 -0.95 -4.74
N PHE A 135 -12.86 -1.52 -3.53
CA PHE A 135 -11.59 -2.04 -3.02
C PHE A 135 -11.17 -3.29 -3.80
N GLN A 136 -9.92 -3.32 -4.28
CA GLN A 136 -9.33 -4.45 -5.02
C GLN A 136 -7.89 -4.65 -4.58
N ARG A 137 -7.42 -5.91 -4.56
CA ARG A 137 -6.05 -6.28 -4.20
C ARG A 137 -5.28 -6.78 -5.42
N ALA A 138 -4.03 -6.35 -5.59
CA ALA A 138 -3.16 -6.89 -6.62
C ALA A 138 -2.75 -8.33 -6.32
N ALA A 139 -2.46 -8.66 -5.06
CA ALA A 139 -2.14 -10.01 -4.61
C ALA A 139 -2.96 -10.36 -3.37
N ARG A 140 -3.27 -11.64 -3.20
CA ARG A 140 -3.77 -12.21 -1.95
C ARG A 140 -2.62 -12.99 -1.32
N THR A 141 -2.45 -12.86 -0.01
CA THR A 141 -1.46 -13.60 0.77
C THR A 141 -2.19 -14.42 1.82
N ASP A 142 -1.66 -15.62 2.08
CA ASP A 142 -2.19 -16.54 3.07
C ASP A 142 -1.76 -16.14 4.49
N LYS A 143 -2.27 -16.85 5.50
CA LYS A 143 -1.91 -16.67 6.91
C LYS A 143 -0.40 -16.70 7.10
N GLY A 144 0.13 -15.71 7.81
CA GLY A 144 1.56 -15.61 8.12
C GLY A 144 2.45 -15.10 6.99
N VAL A 145 1.96 -14.99 5.75
CA VAL A 145 2.76 -14.56 4.60
C VAL A 145 2.95 -13.04 4.63
N SER A 146 4.21 -12.60 4.60
CA SER A 146 4.59 -11.18 4.53
C SER A 146 4.55 -10.64 3.11
N ALA A 147 4.52 -9.31 2.97
CA ALA A 147 4.69 -8.66 1.67
C ALA A 147 5.58 -7.42 1.80
N VAL A 148 6.60 -7.34 0.95
CA VAL A 148 7.47 -6.16 0.86
C VAL A 148 6.74 -5.01 0.19
N ALA A 149 6.02 -5.27 -0.90
CA ALA A 149 5.25 -4.25 -1.61
C ALA A 149 3.98 -4.86 -2.21
N ASN A 150 2.87 -4.76 -1.48
CA ASN A 150 1.55 -5.07 -2.00
C ASN A 150 0.86 -3.80 -2.49
N LEU A 151 -0.16 -3.98 -3.33
CA LEU A 151 -0.92 -2.89 -3.92
C LEU A 151 -2.42 -3.14 -3.78
N VAL A 152 -3.15 -2.09 -3.38
CA VAL A 152 -4.60 -2.07 -3.40
C VAL A 152 -5.11 -0.87 -4.18
N SER A 153 -6.27 -1.00 -4.79
CA SER A 153 -6.95 0.13 -5.45
C SER A 153 -8.35 0.31 -4.88
N LEU A 154 -8.70 1.55 -4.55
CA LEU A 154 -9.93 1.90 -3.82
C LEU A 154 -10.27 3.38 -4.00
N LYS A 155 -11.46 3.80 -3.55
CA LYS A 155 -11.90 5.19 -3.56
C LYS A 155 -11.74 5.81 -2.16
N LEU A 156 -10.90 6.81 -2.04
CA LEU A 156 -10.65 7.56 -0.79
C LEU A 156 -11.04 9.03 -0.94
N SER A 157 -11.43 9.66 0.16
CA SER A 157 -11.49 11.11 0.24
C SER A 157 -10.07 11.69 0.11
N PRO A 158 -9.86 12.74 -0.69
CA PRO A 158 -8.56 13.39 -0.75
C PRO A 158 -8.25 14.03 0.61
N LEU A 159 -7.11 13.64 1.19
CA LEU A 159 -6.56 14.22 2.41
C LEU A 159 -5.09 14.58 2.14
N GLU A 160 -4.65 15.73 2.64
CA GLU A 160 -3.24 16.07 2.65
C GLU A 160 -2.48 15.13 3.58
N ASN A 161 -1.24 14.78 3.23
CA ASN A 161 -0.37 13.90 4.02
C ASN A 161 -1.02 12.54 4.40
N LEU A 162 -1.91 12.02 3.55
CA LEU A 162 -2.64 10.76 3.80
C LEU A 162 -1.72 9.61 4.22
N THR A 163 -0.55 9.49 3.60
CA THR A 163 0.43 8.43 3.94
C THR A 163 0.88 8.51 5.39
N GLN A 164 1.24 9.71 5.86
CA GLN A 164 1.70 9.91 7.23
C GLN A 164 0.56 9.64 8.22
N LEU A 165 -0.60 10.26 8.00
CA LEU A 165 -1.77 10.10 8.87
C LEU A 165 -2.19 8.64 9.00
N VAL A 166 -2.16 7.87 7.91
CA VAL A 166 -2.50 6.44 7.95
C VAL A 166 -1.44 5.64 8.70
N ASN A 167 -0.15 5.92 8.48
CA ASN A 167 0.94 5.24 9.19
C ASN A 167 0.90 5.48 10.70
N GLU A 168 0.48 6.67 11.15
CA GLU A 168 0.26 6.97 12.58
C GLU A 168 -0.85 6.12 13.21
N GLN A 169 -1.80 5.63 12.41
CA GLN A 169 -2.88 4.75 12.87
C GLN A 169 -2.58 3.25 12.68
N LEU A 170 -1.50 2.91 11.98
CA LEU A 170 -1.11 1.53 11.70
C LEU A 170 -0.10 1.02 12.72
N PRO A 171 -0.16 -0.27 13.10
CA PRO A 171 0.88 -0.90 13.91
C PRO A 171 2.23 -0.87 13.17
N GLU A 172 3.34 -0.90 13.91
CA GLU A 172 4.70 -0.79 13.37
C GLU A 172 4.99 -1.74 12.22
N GLN A 173 4.48 -2.97 12.30
CA GLN A 173 4.70 -4.01 11.31
C GLN A 173 3.91 -3.85 9.99
N ILE A 174 3.09 -2.79 9.85
CA ILE A 174 2.36 -2.46 8.61
C ILE A 174 2.65 -1.01 8.26
N ARG A 175 3.16 -0.78 7.04
CA ARG A 175 3.50 0.57 6.59
C ARG A 175 3.02 0.83 5.17
N MET A 176 2.34 1.96 5.01
CA MET A 176 1.97 2.51 3.72
C MET A 176 3.13 3.34 3.18
N PHE A 177 3.59 3.01 1.98
CA PHE A 177 4.69 3.73 1.33
C PHE A 177 4.20 4.90 0.50
N GLY A 178 2.98 4.82 -0.03
CA GLY A 178 2.43 5.91 -0.82
C GLY A 178 1.06 5.64 -1.41
N VAL A 179 0.48 6.73 -1.92
CA VAL A 179 -0.81 6.76 -2.60
C VAL A 179 -0.69 7.53 -3.90
N LYS A 180 -1.34 7.04 -4.95
CA LYS A 180 -1.39 7.73 -6.24
C LYS A 180 -2.81 7.73 -6.80
N ARG A 181 -3.26 8.88 -7.30
CA ARG A 181 -4.51 8.98 -8.03
C ARG A 181 -4.41 8.22 -9.36
N VAL A 182 -5.47 7.48 -9.69
CA VAL A 182 -5.54 6.66 -10.91
C VAL A 182 -6.86 6.88 -11.64
N ALA A 183 -6.96 6.35 -12.86
CA ALA A 183 -8.21 6.37 -13.63
C ALA A 183 -9.34 5.67 -12.86
N ALA A 184 -10.58 6.15 -13.03
CA ALA A 184 -11.73 5.62 -12.29
C ALA A 184 -11.99 4.12 -12.53
N SER A 185 -11.63 3.62 -13.72
CA SER A 185 -11.77 2.22 -14.14
C SER A 185 -10.60 1.32 -13.71
N PHE A 186 -9.53 1.87 -13.12
CA PHE A 186 -8.35 1.09 -12.75
C PHE A 186 -8.69 0.02 -11.70
N ASN A 187 -8.24 -1.22 -11.94
CA ASN A 187 -8.37 -2.34 -11.01
C ASN A 187 -7.01 -3.00 -10.81
N SER A 188 -6.45 -2.86 -9.62
CA SER A 188 -5.12 -3.40 -9.26
C SER A 188 -4.98 -4.91 -9.47
N LYS A 189 -6.06 -5.69 -9.34
CA LYS A 189 -6.04 -7.14 -9.60
C LYS A 189 -5.83 -7.43 -11.09
N ASN A 190 -6.62 -6.76 -11.93
CA ASN A 190 -6.68 -7.03 -13.37
C ASN A 190 -5.52 -6.37 -14.12
N SER A 191 -4.96 -5.28 -13.59
CA SER A 191 -3.79 -4.60 -14.17
C SER A 191 -2.45 -5.19 -13.71
N CYS A 192 -2.46 -6.21 -12.86
CA CYS A 192 -1.24 -6.87 -12.38
C CYS A 192 -0.83 -7.99 -13.36
N ASP A 193 0.27 -7.78 -14.07
CA ASP A 193 0.78 -8.73 -15.08
C ASP A 193 1.57 -9.88 -14.45
N ALA A 194 2.38 -9.58 -13.42
CA ALA A 194 3.26 -10.54 -12.77
C ALA A 194 3.44 -10.22 -11.28
N ARG A 195 3.88 -11.23 -10.52
CA ARG A 195 4.20 -11.13 -9.09
C ARG A 195 5.52 -11.86 -8.85
N THR A 196 6.37 -11.26 -8.02
CA THR A 196 7.65 -11.86 -7.61
C THR A 196 7.58 -12.15 -6.12
N TYR A 197 7.93 -13.38 -5.74
CA TYR A 197 7.96 -13.82 -4.34
C TYR A 197 9.38 -14.21 -3.98
N ILE A 198 9.75 -13.93 -2.73
CA ILE A 198 11.02 -14.34 -2.13
C ILE A 198 10.69 -15.24 -0.95
N TYR A 199 11.32 -16.42 -0.90
CA TYR A 199 11.24 -17.34 0.22
C TYR A 199 12.54 -17.24 1.01
N ILE A 200 12.42 -16.85 2.29
CA ILE A 200 13.53 -16.85 3.23
C ILE A 200 13.39 -18.11 4.07
N LEU A 201 14.40 -18.96 4.02
CA LEU A 201 14.44 -20.21 4.75
C LEU A 201 15.85 -20.48 5.29
N PRO A 202 16.00 -21.17 6.42
CA PRO A 202 17.30 -21.57 6.94
C PRO A 202 18.02 -22.52 5.97
N THR A 203 19.35 -22.43 5.90
CA THR A 203 20.15 -23.26 4.98
C THR A 203 20.05 -24.75 5.26
N TYR A 204 19.82 -25.14 6.51
CA TYR A 204 19.63 -26.55 6.91
C TYR A 204 18.37 -27.19 6.32
N ALA A 205 17.43 -26.42 5.76
CA ALA A 205 16.32 -26.95 4.99
C ALA A 205 16.77 -27.66 3.69
N PHE A 206 18.02 -27.43 3.26
CA PHE A 206 18.66 -28.11 2.13
C PHE A 206 19.58 -29.26 2.56
N CYS A 207 19.64 -29.59 3.85
CA CYS A 207 20.41 -30.72 4.36
C CYS A 207 19.92 -32.04 3.73
N PRO A 208 20.81 -32.90 3.19
CA PRO A 208 20.43 -34.20 2.67
C PRO A 208 19.69 -35.04 3.72
N ILE A 209 18.76 -35.89 3.27
CA ILE A 209 17.93 -36.69 4.18
C ILE A 209 18.76 -37.73 4.96
N GLU A 210 19.93 -38.06 4.44
CA GLU A 210 20.90 -38.98 5.05
C GLU A 210 21.73 -38.32 6.17
N GLU A 211 21.72 -36.99 6.29
CA GLU A 211 22.47 -36.24 7.30
C GLU A 211 21.57 -35.80 8.47
N ILE A 212 22.13 -35.78 9.68
CA ILE A 212 21.43 -35.24 10.85
C ILE A 212 21.34 -33.72 10.71
N THR A 213 20.12 -33.21 10.61
CA THR A 213 19.87 -31.77 10.49
C THR A 213 20.30 -31.03 11.75
N SER A 214 21.14 -30.00 11.58
CA SER A 214 21.63 -29.15 12.66
C SER A 214 21.77 -27.69 12.19
N GLU A 215 21.73 -26.73 13.12
CA GLU A 215 21.95 -25.31 12.82
C GLU A 215 23.36 -25.01 12.28
N SER A 216 24.31 -25.92 12.52
CA SER A 216 25.67 -25.85 11.96
C SER A 216 25.75 -26.21 10.47
N TYR A 217 24.70 -26.77 9.86
CA TYR A 217 24.72 -27.10 8.44
C TYR A 217 24.97 -25.87 7.56
N ARG A 218 25.84 -26.02 6.57
CA ARG A 218 26.15 -24.99 5.57
C ARG A 218 25.92 -25.58 4.19
N VAL A 219 25.14 -24.88 3.38
CA VAL A 219 24.93 -25.28 1.98
C VAL A 219 26.21 -24.99 1.20
N THR A 220 26.81 -26.00 0.60
CA THR A 220 28.05 -25.88 -0.19
C THR A 220 27.76 -25.67 -1.67
N SER A 221 26.66 -26.24 -2.17
CA SER A 221 26.13 -25.99 -3.49
C SER A 221 24.60 -26.05 -3.48
N LEU A 222 23.96 -25.04 -4.08
CA LEU A 222 22.52 -25.08 -4.34
C LEU A 222 22.31 -25.90 -5.62
N ASN A 223 22.02 -27.19 -5.47
CA ASN A 223 21.65 -28.05 -6.60
C ASN A 223 20.48 -27.40 -7.34
N THR A 224 20.73 -26.96 -8.57
CA THR A 224 19.92 -26.02 -9.36
C THR A 224 18.63 -26.66 -9.92
N LYS A 225 17.85 -27.38 -9.11
CA LYS A 225 16.53 -27.91 -9.52
C LYS A 225 15.42 -26.85 -9.54
N ILE A 226 15.72 -25.60 -9.17
CA ILE A 226 14.78 -24.46 -9.30
C ILE A 226 14.51 -24.11 -10.79
N LYS A 227 15.34 -24.60 -11.73
CA LYS A 227 15.24 -24.29 -13.17
C LYS A 227 14.03 -24.88 -13.92
N GLN A 228 13.19 -25.73 -13.32
CA GLN A 228 12.15 -26.47 -14.05
C GLN A 228 10.70 -25.94 -13.91
N ALA A 229 10.50 -24.76 -13.32
CA ALA A 229 9.15 -24.16 -13.20
C ALA A 229 8.91 -22.94 -14.11
N SER A 230 9.82 -22.63 -15.05
CA SER A 230 9.55 -21.66 -16.11
C SER A 230 8.74 -22.35 -17.20
N GLY A 231 7.42 -22.10 -17.22
CA GLY A 231 6.47 -22.73 -18.14
C GLY A 231 6.75 -22.49 -19.63
N SER A 232 6.27 -23.46 -20.41
CA SER A 232 6.20 -23.61 -21.87
C SER A 232 5.43 -22.52 -22.59
#